data_AF-A0AA96QVB1-F1
#
_entry.id   AF-A0AA96QVB1-F1
#
_cell.length_a   1.000
_cell.length_b   1.000
_cell.length_c   1.000
_cell.angle_alpha   90.00
_cell.angle_beta   90.00
_cell.angle_gamma   90.00
#
_symmetry.space_group_name_H-M   'P 1'
#
loop_
_entity.id
_entity.type
_entity.pdbx_description
1 polymer ?
#
loop_
_entity_poly.entity_id
_entity_poly.type
_entity_poly.pdbx_seq_one_letter_code
_entity_poly.pdbx_strand_id
1 'polypeptide(L)'
;MAPWPPISRDDLRHAAGSAGFDTDFPLLIRRLIAETGREVTELDMPGGSGTAAGGFDGVVVASEQALFVPSGMSVWELSVQQGAQAKADQDYAKRSTGPTGEDPSEITYVQVILASWTKAKIWAAGHGAEQRWKEVRAYNLDQVHTWLDSAPATMVWLAERLGKALPGVRHARSWWEDTWIPSTKVSLTAELVLAGRGAAAVSMADLLASGRKTITVGGDLRTDELHAFVAAALARMSTAHDKGADARTLLVRSSDSLAQLLGQPQPLVLVVPDARLLSDLPHLHPHQIVMPAALGGNAAVDVPRVDGEAVSELLITAEVEHEHAYMYGTLARRSIPALRRALAVQPEILTPTWAQAPGFVVRRLLLVAAWNGLASADRELLEDFLGRAYAEIREAGVALVSEGEDPFLGSYSAMT
;
A
#
# COMPACT_ATOMS: atom_id res chain seq x y z
N MET A 1 -3.77 19.46 13.79
CA MET A 1 -4.37 18.39 12.95
C MET A 1 -4.53 18.97 11.55
N ALA A 2 -4.02 18.33 10.51
CA ALA A 2 -4.32 18.76 9.14
C ALA A 2 -5.81 18.49 8.88
N PRO A 3 -6.60 19.48 8.43
CA PRO A 3 -8.01 19.28 8.08
C PRO A 3 -8.13 18.42 6.82
N TRP A 4 -9.19 17.63 6.72
CA TRP A 4 -9.57 16.96 5.48
C TRP A 4 -10.39 17.92 4.58
N PRO A 5 -10.16 17.96 3.25
CA PRO A 5 -9.08 17.27 2.53
C PRO A 5 -7.71 17.94 2.74
N PRO A 6 -6.60 17.16 2.77
CA PRO A 6 -5.26 17.70 3.00
C PRO A 6 -4.72 18.51 1.81
N ILE A 7 -5.22 18.27 0.60
CA ILE A 7 -4.83 18.95 -0.63
C ILE A 7 -5.96 19.88 -1.06
N SER A 8 -5.62 21.17 -1.18
CA SER A 8 -6.51 22.16 -1.77
C SER A 8 -6.31 22.26 -3.28
N ARG A 9 -7.26 22.92 -3.94
CA ARG A 9 -7.16 23.30 -5.35
C ARG A 9 -5.89 24.08 -5.67
N ASP A 10 -5.47 24.96 -4.76
CA ASP A 10 -4.28 25.79 -4.94
C ASP A 10 -3.00 24.98 -4.81
N ASP A 11 -2.99 23.97 -3.93
CA ASP A 11 -1.88 23.02 -3.83
C ASP A 11 -1.72 22.23 -5.12
N LEU A 12 -2.82 21.73 -5.70
CA LEU A 12 -2.80 21.01 -6.97
C LEU A 12 -2.32 21.91 -8.13
N ARG A 13 -2.72 23.19 -8.14
CA ARG A 13 -2.24 24.17 -9.12
C ARG A 13 -0.74 24.43 -8.97
N HIS A 14 -0.27 24.58 -7.73
CA HIS A 14 1.14 24.81 -7.46
C HIS A 14 1.98 23.59 -7.87
N ALA A 15 1.51 22.39 -7.54
CA ALA A 15 2.14 21.14 -7.95
C ALA A 15 2.26 21.04 -9.48
N ALA A 16 1.20 21.36 -10.23
CA ALA A 16 1.22 21.36 -11.70
C ALA A 16 2.27 22.29 -12.31
N GLY A 17 2.64 23.38 -11.63
CA GLY A 17 3.69 24.30 -12.06
C GLY A 17 5.09 23.95 -11.55
N SER A 18 5.23 22.91 -10.73
CA SER A 18 6.50 22.50 -10.14
C SER A 18 7.28 21.58 -11.08
N ALA A 19 8.60 21.73 -11.09
CA ALA A 19 9.45 20.89 -11.94
C ALA A 19 9.32 19.41 -11.58
N GLY A 20 9.16 18.55 -12.59
CA GLY A 20 9.05 17.10 -12.44
C GLY A 20 7.62 16.59 -12.20
N PHE A 21 6.65 17.46 -11.89
CA PHE A 21 5.27 17.02 -11.65
C PHE A 21 4.57 16.53 -12.92
N ASP A 22 5.07 16.89 -14.09
CA ASP A 22 4.67 16.30 -15.37
C ASP A 22 4.87 14.78 -15.40
N THR A 23 5.84 14.25 -14.65
CA THR A 23 6.06 12.80 -14.52
C THR A 23 5.20 12.13 -13.45
N ASP A 24 4.76 12.88 -12.43
CA ASP A 24 3.83 12.43 -11.39
C ASP A 24 2.37 12.52 -11.84
N PHE A 25 2.04 13.38 -12.79
CA PHE A 25 0.67 13.60 -13.23
C PHE A 25 0.01 12.35 -13.85
N PRO A 26 0.66 11.60 -14.76
CA PRO A 26 0.15 10.30 -15.20
C PRO A 26 -0.04 9.31 -14.03
N LEU A 27 0.85 9.32 -13.04
CA LEU A 27 0.69 8.46 -11.85
C LEU A 27 -0.54 8.85 -11.02
N LEU A 28 -0.81 10.15 -10.89
CA LEU A 28 -2.01 10.66 -10.22
C LEU A 28 -3.27 10.18 -10.94
N ILE A 29 -3.36 10.37 -12.26
CA ILE A 29 -4.53 9.94 -13.05
C ILE A 29 -4.68 8.42 -13.00
N ARG A 30 -3.59 7.65 -13.12
CA ARG A 30 -3.61 6.19 -12.99
C ARG A 30 -4.18 5.75 -11.65
N ARG A 31 -3.77 6.38 -10.55
CA ARG A 31 -4.26 6.06 -9.20
C ARG A 31 -5.75 6.42 -9.03
N LEU A 32 -6.16 7.59 -9.54
CA LEU A 32 -7.56 7.99 -9.56
C LEU A 32 -8.44 6.98 -10.32
N ILE A 33 -7.99 6.50 -11.48
CA ILE A 33 -8.70 5.48 -12.26
C ILE A 33 -8.73 4.15 -11.52
N ALA A 34 -7.61 3.72 -10.93
CA ALA A 34 -7.54 2.46 -10.20
C ALA A 34 -8.43 2.43 -8.95
N GLU A 35 -8.61 3.56 -8.26
CA GLU A 35 -9.42 3.65 -7.05
C GLU A 35 -10.92 3.85 -7.34
N THR A 36 -11.27 4.58 -8.40
CA THR A 36 -12.66 5.03 -8.66
C THR A 36 -13.32 4.40 -9.89
N GLY A 37 -12.52 3.77 -10.77
CA GLY A 37 -13.01 3.04 -11.93
C GLY A 37 -13.85 1.83 -11.51
N ARG A 38 -14.73 1.38 -12.41
CA ARG A 38 -15.57 0.20 -12.20
C ARG A 38 -15.22 -0.86 -13.22
N GLU A 39 -14.90 -2.06 -12.73
CA GLU A 39 -14.56 -3.22 -13.57
C GLU A 39 -13.50 -2.86 -14.64
N VAL A 40 -12.41 -2.22 -14.18
CA VAL A 40 -11.25 -1.86 -15.01
C VAL A 40 -10.45 -3.12 -15.29
N THR A 41 -10.35 -3.50 -16.56
CA THR A 41 -9.63 -4.70 -17.01
C THR A 41 -8.26 -4.37 -17.60
N GLU A 42 -8.07 -3.14 -18.06
CA GLU A 42 -6.81 -2.64 -18.59
C GLU A 42 -6.58 -1.21 -18.13
N LEU A 43 -5.38 -0.92 -17.67
CA LEU A 43 -4.94 0.40 -17.23
C LEU A 43 -3.45 0.56 -17.56
N ASP A 44 -3.18 0.91 -18.81
CA ASP A 44 -1.85 1.29 -19.25
C ASP A 44 -1.73 2.81 -19.21
N MET A 45 -0.92 3.32 -18.29
CA MET A 45 -0.69 4.75 -18.12
C MET A 45 0.69 4.92 -17.48
N PRO A 46 1.76 4.91 -18.29
CA PRO A 46 3.11 5.03 -17.76
C PRO A 46 3.29 6.40 -17.11
N GLY A 47 3.96 6.41 -15.96
CA GLY A 47 4.41 7.63 -15.30
C GLY A 47 5.91 7.55 -14.98
N GLY A 48 6.48 8.63 -14.44
CA GLY A 48 7.93 8.70 -14.23
C GLY A 48 8.70 8.85 -15.54
N SER A 49 9.86 8.20 -15.65
CA SER A 49 10.75 8.24 -16.84
C SER A 49 10.29 7.37 -18.02
N GLY A 50 9.11 6.76 -17.93
CA GLY A 50 8.60 5.76 -18.88
C GLY A 50 7.69 6.30 -19.99
N THR A 51 7.76 7.58 -20.34
CA THR A 51 6.91 8.15 -21.40
C THR A 51 7.23 7.52 -22.75
N ALA A 52 6.32 6.72 -23.29
CA ALA A 52 6.48 6.08 -24.59
C ALA A 52 6.54 7.15 -25.69
N ALA A 53 7.58 7.13 -26.52
CA ALA A 53 7.69 7.98 -27.69
C ALA A 53 6.66 7.53 -28.75
N GLY A 54 5.55 8.27 -28.87
CA GLY A 54 4.63 8.20 -30.02
C GLY A 54 3.19 7.73 -29.76
N GLY A 55 2.90 7.16 -28.57
CA GLY A 55 1.55 6.69 -28.18
C GLY A 55 0.73 7.71 -27.41
N PHE A 56 -0.51 7.36 -27.04
CA PHE A 56 -1.31 8.10 -26.05
C PHE A 56 -0.63 8.05 -24.68
N ASP A 57 -0.92 9.01 -23.79
CA ASP A 57 -0.40 9.00 -22.42
C ASP A 57 -1.03 7.90 -21.56
N GLY A 58 -2.20 7.40 -21.95
CA GLY A 58 -2.77 6.18 -21.39
C GLY A 58 -3.87 5.54 -22.22
N VAL A 59 -4.09 4.25 -22.00
CA VAL A 59 -5.15 3.42 -22.56
C VAL A 59 -5.84 2.69 -21.39
N VAL A 60 -7.16 2.80 -21.34
CA VAL A 60 -7.96 2.22 -20.26
C VAL A 60 -9.16 1.49 -20.83
N VAL A 61 -9.39 0.27 -20.36
CA VAL A 61 -10.59 -0.51 -20.66
C VAL A 61 -11.35 -0.76 -19.36
N ALA A 62 -12.58 -0.26 -19.30
CA ALA A 62 -13.49 -0.47 -18.18
C ALA A 62 -14.83 -0.98 -18.69
N SER A 63 -15.39 -2.05 -18.09
CA SER A 63 -16.68 -2.59 -18.57
C SER A 63 -17.90 -1.79 -18.06
N GLU A 64 -17.73 -1.00 -16.99
CA GLU A 64 -18.78 -0.15 -16.44
C GLU A 64 -18.36 1.33 -16.41
N GLN A 65 -19.33 2.22 -16.59
CA GLN A 65 -19.10 3.66 -16.51
C GLN A 65 -18.98 4.11 -15.04
N ALA A 66 -17.92 4.85 -14.73
CA ALA A 66 -17.78 5.64 -13.51
C ALA A 66 -17.93 7.14 -13.81
N LEU A 67 -17.93 7.97 -12.77
CA LEU A 67 -18.12 9.42 -12.91
C LEU A 67 -17.10 10.07 -13.86
N PHE A 68 -15.82 9.69 -13.74
CA PHE A 68 -14.72 10.23 -14.54
C PHE A 68 -14.12 9.22 -15.54
N VAL A 69 -14.44 7.93 -15.39
CA VAL A 69 -13.91 6.86 -16.24
C VAL A 69 -15.01 6.36 -17.20
N PRO A 70 -14.84 6.50 -18.53
CA PRO A 70 -15.80 5.99 -19.51
C PRO A 70 -15.87 4.45 -19.53
N SER A 71 -17.01 3.89 -19.94
CA SER A 71 -17.11 2.47 -20.26
C SER A 71 -16.62 2.16 -21.69
N GLY A 72 -16.01 1.00 -21.87
CA GLY A 72 -15.32 0.59 -23.09
C GLY A 72 -13.86 1.02 -23.10
N MET A 73 -13.25 1.00 -24.28
CA MET A 73 -11.89 1.49 -24.46
C MET A 73 -11.87 3.03 -24.46
N SER A 74 -10.93 3.60 -23.73
CA SER A 74 -10.66 5.03 -23.70
C SER A 74 -9.17 5.31 -23.83
N VAL A 75 -8.86 6.38 -24.56
CA VAL A 75 -7.48 6.87 -24.76
C VAL A 75 -7.33 8.23 -24.10
N TRP A 76 -6.20 8.44 -23.44
CA TRP A 76 -5.98 9.58 -22.55
C TRP A 76 -4.78 10.40 -23.02
N GLU A 77 -4.96 11.72 -23.05
CA GLU A 77 -3.91 12.72 -23.30
C GLU A 77 -3.83 13.64 -22.08
N LEU A 78 -2.63 13.75 -21.51
CA LEU A 78 -2.37 14.36 -20.22
C LEU A 78 -1.40 15.53 -20.39
N SER A 79 -1.72 16.67 -19.78
CA SER A 79 -0.77 17.79 -19.75
C SER A 79 -0.89 18.61 -18.47
N VAL A 80 0.24 19.13 -18.02
CA VAL A 80 0.29 20.20 -17.00
C VAL A 80 0.58 21.58 -17.62
N GLN A 81 0.67 21.65 -18.96
CA GLN A 81 1.05 22.87 -19.67
C GLN A 81 -0.03 23.95 -19.56
N GLN A 82 0.43 25.20 -19.42
CA GLN A 82 -0.44 26.37 -19.56
C GLN A 82 -0.91 26.54 -21.03
N GLY A 83 -2.02 27.26 -21.24
CA GLY A 83 -2.60 27.39 -22.57
C GLY A 83 -3.37 26.14 -23.01
N ALA A 84 -4.15 25.59 -22.08
CA ALA A 84 -4.87 24.31 -22.22
C ALA A 84 -5.61 24.15 -23.56
N GLN A 85 -6.28 25.20 -24.05
CA GLN A 85 -7.01 25.16 -25.32
C GLN A 85 -6.12 24.77 -26.50
N ALA A 86 -5.02 25.49 -26.71
CA ALA A 86 -4.12 25.25 -27.83
C ALA A 86 -3.42 23.89 -27.73
N LYS A 87 -3.11 23.45 -26.50
CA LYS A 87 -2.53 22.13 -26.24
C LYS A 87 -3.52 21.01 -26.57
N ALA A 88 -4.76 21.11 -26.11
CA ALA A 88 -5.81 20.15 -26.40
C ALA A 88 -6.07 20.05 -27.92
N ASP A 89 -6.17 21.20 -28.62
CA ASP A 89 -6.33 21.23 -30.07
C ASP A 89 -5.16 20.53 -30.79
N GLN A 90 -3.93 20.78 -30.33
CA GLN A 90 -2.72 20.18 -30.89
C GLN A 90 -2.68 18.67 -30.68
N ASP A 91 -3.03 18.17 -29.50
CA ASP A 91 -2.98 16.75 -29.20
C ASP A 91 -4.12 16.00 -29.91
N TYR A 92 -5.33 16.53 -29.88
CA TYR A 92 -6.47 15.95 -30.61
C TYR A 92 -6.21 15.86 -32.12
N ALA A 93 -5.59 16.89 -32.71
CA ALA A 93 -5.26 16.89 -34.13
C ALA A 93 -4.25 15.80 -34.54
N LYS A 94 -3.37 15.36 -33.63
CA LYS A 94 -2.39 14.28 -33.89
C LYS A 94 -3.03 12.89 -33.88
N ARG A 95 -4.28 12.74 -33.42
CA ARG A 95 -4.91 11.45 -33.18
C ARG A 95 -6.06 11.21 -34.15
N SER A 96 -5.90 10.17 -34.95
CA SER A 96 -6.88 9.76 -35.97
C SER A 96 -7.16 8.25 -35.99
N THR A 97 -6.51 7.48 -35.13
CA THR A 97 -6.66 6.02 -34.99
C THR A 97 -6.53 5.64 -33.50
N GLY A 98 -7.05 4.48 -33.13
CA GLY A 98 -6.78 3.85 -31.83
C GLY A 98 -5.30 3.51 -31.63
N PRO A 99 -4.92 3.07 -30.41
CA PRO A 99 -3.53 2.80 -30.02
C PRO A 99 -2.83 1.73 -30.88
N THR A 100 -3.57 0.73 -31.37
CA THR A 100 -3.06 -0.33 -32.27
C THR A 100 -3.73 -0.33 -33.65
N GLY A 101 -4.43 0.75 -34.00
CA GLY A 101 -5.12 0.91 -35.28
C GLY A 101 -6.62 0.63 -35.24
N GLU A 102 -7.20 0.50 -34.04
CA GLU A 102 -8.63 0.34 -33.83
C GLU A 102 -9.42 1.56 -34.35
N ASP A 103 -10.70 1.34 -34.67
CA ASP A 103 -11.60 2.37 -35.16
C ASP A 103 -11.91 3.40 -34.05
N PRO A 104 -11.56 4.70 -34.23
CA PRO A 104 -11.86 5.76 -33.27
C PRO A 104 -13.35 5.85 -32.87
N SER A 105 -14.27 5.48 -33.76
CA SER A 105 -15.71 5.55 -33.50
C SER A 105 -16.20 4.60 -32.40
N GLU A 106 -15.37 3.64 -31.99
CA GLU A 106 -15.62 2.73 -30.87
C GLU A 106 -14.90 3.15 -29.57
N ILE A 107 -14.09 4.22 -29.62
CA ILE A 107 -13.17 4.63 -28.55
C ILE A 107 -13.58 5.98 -27.96
N THR A 108 -13.53 6.12 -26.64
CA THR A 108 -13.68 7.42 -25.98
C THR A 108 -12.34 8.14 -25.88
N TYR A 109 -12.24 9.34 -26.45
CA TYR A 109 -11.06 10.20 -26.30
C TYR A 109 -11.20 11.07 -25.04
N VAL A 110 -10.18 11.10 -24.18
CA VAL A 110 -10.17 11.87 -22.94
C VAL A 110 -8.96 12.80 -22.89
N GLN A 111 -9.20 14.11 -22.90
CA GLN A 111 -8.18 15.11 -22.62
C GLN A 111 -8.20 15.50 -21.16
N VAL A 112 -7.06 15.46 -20.49
CA VAL A 112 -6.89 16.00 -19.13
C VAL A 112 -5.78 17.02 -19.13
N ILE A 113 -6.11 18.26 -18.75
CA ILE A 113 -5.11 19.32 -18.59
C ILE A 113 -5.20 19.89 -17.18
N LEU A 114 -4.16 19.71 -16.38
CA LEU A 114 -4.06 20.19 -15.01
C LEU A 114 -3.74 21.70 -14.95
N ALA A 115 -4.55 22.49 -15.66
CA ALA A 115 -4.46 23.94 -15.71
C ALA A 115 -5.87 24.57 -15.74
N SER A 116 -5.91 25.89 -15.69
CA SER A 116 -7.16 26.62 -15.89
C SER A 116 -7.64 26.44 -17.33
N TRP A 117 -8.81 25.83 -17.49
CA TRP A 117 -9.44 25.59 -18.80
C TRP A 117 -10.96 25.68 -18.68
N THR A 118 -11.48 26.90 -18.71
CA THR A 118 -12.92 27.17 -18.54
C THR A 118 -13.78 26.65 -19.68
N LYS A 119 -13.18 26.49 -20.88
CA LYS A 119 -13.84 26.01 -22.09
C LYS A 119 -13.73 24.49 -22.30
N ALA A 120 -13.17 23.72 -21.36
CA ALA A 120 -12.99 22.27 -21.50
C ALA A 120 -14.26 21.53 -21.97
N LYS A 121 -15.40 21.80 -21.33
CA LYS A 121 -16.70 21.21 -21.71
C LYS A 121 -17.17 21.61 -23.11
N ILE A 122 -16.97 22.87 -23.49
CA ILE A 122 -17.34 23.39 -24.82
C ILE A 122 -16.45 22.73 -25.89
N TRP A 123 -15.16 22.60 -25.60
CA TRP A 123 -14.19 21.94 -26.47
C TRP A 123 -14.55 20.47 -26.72
N ALA A 124 -14.84 19.73 -25.65
CA ALA A 124 -15.27 18.33 -25.74
C ALA A 124 -16.56 18.17 -26.55
N ALA A 125 -17.55 19.03 -26.32
CA ALA A 125 -18.80 19.03 -27.10
C ALA A 125 -18.58 19.36 -28.58
N GLY A 126 -17.68 20.31 -28.88
CA GLY A 126 -17.33 20.70 -30.25
C GLY A 126 -16.70 19.55 -31.04
N HIS A 127 -15.69 18.89 -30.47
CA HIS A 127 -15.03 17.76 -31.12
C HIS A 127 -15.89 16.48 -31.11
N GLY A 128 -16.75 16.29 -30.11
CA GLY A 128 -17.73 15.20 -30.11
C GLY A 128 -18.72 15.29 -31.27
N ALA A 129 -19.08 16.51 -31.71
CA ALA A 129 -19.96 16.71 -32.87
C ALA A 129 -19.32 16.32 -34.21
N GLU A 130 -18.00 16.16 -34.28
CA GLU A 130 -17.31 15.65 -35.47
C GLU A 130 -17.57 14.14 -35.69
N GLN A 131 -18.05 13.43 -34.66
CA GLN A 131 -18.29 11.99 -34.69
C GLN A 131 -17.08 11.15 -35.12
N ARG A 132 -15.87 11.69 -34.92
CA ARG A 132 -14.62 10.95 -35.13
C ARG A 132 -14.43 9.88 -34.06
N TRP A 133 -14.62 10.27 -32.81
CA TRP A 133 -14.53 9.39 -31.65
C TRP A 133 -15.92 9.01 -31.17
N LYS A 134 -16.05 7.85 -30.51
CA LYS A 134 -17.31 7.45 -29.85
C LYS A 134 -17.86 8.54 -28.94
N GLU A 135 -16.96 9.11 -28.13
CA GLU A 135 -17.21 10.20 -27.20
C GLU A 135 -15.91 11.00 -27.02
N VAL A 136 -16.02 12.30 -26.75
CA VAL A 136 -14.90 13.15 -26.35
C VAL A 136 -15.18 13.72 -24.97
N ARG A 137 -14.25 13.54 -24.03
CA ARG A 137 -14.30 14.14 -22.68
C ARG A 137 -13.10 15.03 -22.45
N ALA A 138 -13.30 16.06 -21.61
CA ALA A 138 -12.25 16.99 -21.23
C ALA A 138 -12.33 17.33 -19.74
N TYR A 139 -11.20 17.18 -19.04
CA TYR A 139 -11.07 17.47 -17.63
C TYR A 139 -9.98 18.52 -17.41
N ASN A 140 -10.30 19.53 -16.63
CA ASN A 140 -9.40 20.59 -16.21
C ASN A 140 -8.98 20.40 -14.75
N LEU A 141 -8.21 21.36 -14.22
CA LEU A 141 -7.77 21.35 -12.83
C LEU A 141 -8.90 21.20 -11.80
N ASP A 142 -10.05 21.83 -12.03
CA ASP A 142 -11.19 21.77 -11.11
C ASP A 142 -11.85 20.39 -11.14
N GLN A 143 -11.91 19.75 -12.30
CA GLN A 143 -12.43 18.39 -12.41
C GLN A 143 -11.49 17.37 -11.77
N VAL A 144 -10.16 17.50 -11.94
CA VAL A 144 -9.19 16.61 -11.26
C VAL A 144 -9.24 16.81 -9.74
N HIS A 145 -9.34 18.06 -9.27
CA HIS A 145 -9.53 18.33 -7.84
C HIS A 145 -10.83 17.72 -7.30
N THR A 146 -11.95 17.86 -8.03
CA THR A 146 -13.23 17.24 -7.65
C THR A 146 -13.12 15.71 -7.66
N TRP A 147 -12.33 15.14 -8.58
CA TRP A 147 -12.12 13.69 -8.64
C TRP A 147 -11.42 13.17 -7.38
N LEU A 148 -10.45 13.91 -6.85
CA LEU A 148 -9.77 13.57 -5.59
C LEU A 148 -10.72 13.43 -4.40
N ASP A 149 -11.84 14.18 -4.36
CA ASP A 149 -12.87 14.05 -3.30
C ASP A 149 -13.56 12.67 -3.31
N SER A 150 -13.47 11.95 -4.43
CA SER A 150 -13.97 10.59 -4.59
C SER A 150 -12.89 9.50 -4.48
N ALA A 151 -11.64 9.88 -4.18
CA ALA A 151 -10.49 9.00 -4.17
C ALA A 151 -9.62 9.22 -2.92
N PRO A 152 -10.13 8.94 -1.70
CA PRO A 152 -9.41 9.21 -0.46
C PRO A 152 -8.04 8.53 -0.33
N ALA A 153 -7.82 7.35 -0.89
CA ALA A 153 -6.50 6.72 -0.84
C ALA A 153 -5.49 7.42 -1.76
N THR A 154 -5.92 7.87 -2.93
CA THR A 154 -5.14 8.68 -3.86
C THR A 154 -4.87 10.06 -3.29
N MET A 155 -5.84 10.66 -2.59
CA MET A 155 -5.67 11.91 -1.83
C MET A 155 -4.56 11.77 -0.80
N VAL A 156 -4.53 10.67 -0.02
CA VAL A 156 -3.46 10.40 0.96
C VAL A 156 -2.11 10.26 0.26
N TRP A 157 -2.04 9.51 -0.84
CA TRP A 157 -0.80 9.37 -1.61
C TRP A 157 -0.28 10.71 -2.14
N LEU A 158 -1.15 11.54 -2.73
CA LEU A 158 -0.76 12.85 -3.24
C LEU A 158 -0.34 13.79 -2.10
N ALA A 159 -1.05 13.74 -0.97
CA ALA A 159 -0.69 14.50 0.22
C ALA A 159 0.72 14.16 0.71
N GLU A 160 1.11 12.88 0.71
CA GLU A 160 2.47 12.46 1.03
C GLU A 160 3.51 13.05 0.05
N ARG A 161 3.25 12.95 -1.26
CA ARG A 161 4.11 13.50 -2.32
C ARG A 161 4.29 15.02 -2.23
N LEU A 162 3.27 15.73 -1.78
CA LEU A 162 3.28 17.20 -1.63
C LEU A 162 3.70 17.68 -0.23
N GLY A 163 4.22 16.79 0.63
CA GLY A 163 4.70 17.17 1.97
C GLY A 163 3.58 17.52 2.97
N LYS A 164 2.35 17.07 2.70
CA LYS A 164 1.14 17.26 3.50
C LYS A 164 0.57 15.94 4.04
N ALA A 165 1.43 14.95 4.25
CA ALA A 165 1.06 13.61 4.67
C ALA A 165 0.15 13.61 5.91
N LEU A 166 -0.85 12.72 5.92
CA LEU A 166 -1.63 12.45 7.13
C LEU A 166 -0.74 11.71 8.13
N PRO A 167 -0.65 12.17 9.40
CA PRO A 167 0.15 11.50 10.41
C PRO A 167 -0.22 10.03 10.56
N GLY A 168 0.77 9.14 10.50
CA GLY A 168 0.56 7.70 10.69
C GLY A 168 -0.30 7.01 9.63
N VAL A 169 -0.52 7.63 8.46
CA VAL A 169 -1.24 7.00 7.34
C VAL A 169 -0.34 6.92 6.13
N ARG A 170 -0.28 5.74 5.50
CA ARG A 170 0.39 5.57 4.20
C ARG A 170 -0.43 4.67 3.29
N HIS A 171 -0.34 4.90 1.98
CA HIS A 171 -0.86 3.97 0.99
C HIS A 171 -0.05 2.66 1.02
N ALA A 172 -0.70 1.50 1.05
CA ALA A 172 -0.03 0.20 1.21
C ALA A 172 1.01 -0.07 0.12
N ARG A 173 0.63 0.07 -1.16
CA ARG A 173 1.56 -0.01 -2.30
C ARG A 173 2.77 0.93 -2.17
N SER A 174 2.56 2.20 -1.80
CA SER A 174 3.68 3.14 -1.63
C SER A 174 4.59 2.80 -0.45
N TRP A 175 4.03 2.32 0.66
CA TRP A 175 4.88 1.80 1.74
C TRP A 175 5.68 0.57 1.31
N TRP A 176 5.09 -0.31 0.51
CA TRP A 176 5.78 -1.48 -0.02
C TRP A 176 6.94 -1.09 -0.95
N GLU A 177 6.65 -0.27 -1.96
CA GLU A 177 7.61 0.15 -2.99
C GLU A 177 8.68 1.13 -2.45
N ASP A 178 8.27 2.13 -1.67
CA ASP A 178 9.16 3.23 -1.27
C ASP A 178 9.85 2.95 0.09
N THR A 179 9.47 1.92 0.84
CA THR A 179 9.99 1.69 2.20
C THR A 179 10.30 0.24 2.53
N TRP A 180 9.44 -0.71 2.19
CA TRP A 180 9.70 -2.12 2.50
C TRP A 180 10.83 -2.67 1.63
N ILE A 181 10.64 -2.67 0.30
CA ILE A 181 11.60 -3.21 -0.67
C ILE A 181 12.98 -2.55 -0.57
N PRO A 182 13.11 -1.20 -0.59
CA PRO A 182 14.43 -0.55 -0.59
C PRO A 182 15.12 -0.56 0.78
N SER A 183 14.48 -1.06 1.84
CA SER A 183 15.08 -1.08 3.17
C SER A 183 16.15 -2.16 3.35
N THR A 184 16.27 -3.10 2.41
CA THR A 184 17.19 -4.24 2.48
C THR A 184 18.13 -4.31 1.28
N LYS A 185 19.32 -4.87 1.48
CA LYS A 185 20.33 -5.11 0.42
C LYS A 185 19.89 -6.17 -0.57
N VAL A 186 19.10 -7.14 -0.09
CA VAL A 186 18.42 -8.16 -0.88
C VAL A 186 16.93 -7.93 -0.73
N SER A 187 16.21 -7.75 -1.83
CA SER A 187 14.80 -7.39 -1.82
C SER A 187 13.94 -8.44 -1.12
N LEU A 188 13.17 -8.03 -0.11
CA LEU A 188 12.15 -8.88 0.52
C LEU A 188 10.87 -8.89 -0.31
N THR A 189 10.90 -9.60 -1.46
CA THR A 189 9.81 -9.61 -2.44
C THR A 189 8.52 -10.24 -1.92
N ALA A 190 7.44 -10.14 -2.70
CA ALA A 190 6.16 -10.74 -2.34
C ALA A 190 6.27 -12.27 -2.27
N GLU A 191 7.04 -12.89 -3.15
CA GLU A 191 7.31 -14.32 -3.14
C GLU A 191 7.96 -14.77 -1.83
N LEU A 192 8.93 -13.98 -1.33
CA LEU A 192 9.62 -14.27 -0.07
C LEU A 192 8.67 -14.09 1.12
N VAL A 193 7.94 -12.97 1.18
CA VAL A 193 6.99 -12.70 2.27
C VAL A 193 5.85 -13.72 2.29
N LEU A 194 5.48 -14.28 1.13
CA LEU A 194 4.41 -15.26 0.98
C LEU A 194 4.90 -16.72 0.93
N ALA A 195 6.20 -16.99 1.10
CA ALA A 195 6.75 -18.34 1.11
C ALA A 195 6.07 -19.21 2.18
N GLY A 196 5.37 -20.27 1.76
CA GLY A 196 4.56 -21.12 2.65
C GLY A 196 3.23 -20.51 3.13
N ARG A 197 2.88 -19.29 2.68
CA ARG A 197 1.68 -18.53 3.10
C ARG A 197 0.67 -18.30 1.99
N GLY A 198 0.83 -18.94 0.84
CA GLY A 198 -0.03 -18.74 -0.34
C GLY A 198 -1.52 -18.93 -0.05
N ALA A 199 -1.91 -19.95 0.71
CA ALA A 199 -3.30 -20.19 1.08
C ALA A 199 -3.89 -19.07 1.95
N ALA A 200 -3.11 -18.51 2.87
CA ALA A 200 -3.53 -17.38 3.69
C ALA A 200 -3.70 -16.10 2.86
N ALA A 201 -2.82 -15.86 1.89
CA ALA A 201 -2.94 -14.74 0.95
C ALA A 201 -4.22 -14.85 0.10
N VAL A 202 -4.54 -16.05 -0.41
CA VAL A 202 -5.79 -16.31 -1.15
C VAL A 202 -7.03 -16.11 -0.25
N SER A 203 -7.02 -16.65 0.97
CA SER A 203 -8.12 -16.45 1.92
C SER A 203 -8.38 -14.97 2.22
N MET A 204 -7.32 -14.18 2.41
CA MET A 204 -7.44 -12.74 2.61
C MET A 204 -8.02 -12.04 1.37
N ALA A 205 -7.56 -12.40 0.18
CA ALA A 205 -8.07 -11.89 -1.08
C ALA A 205 -9.58 -12.15 -1.24
N ASP A 206 -10.02 -13.40 -0.97
CA ASP A 206 -11.41 -13.80 -1.05
C ASP A 206 -12.29 -13.03 -0.06
N LEU A 207 -11.80 -12.83 1.17
CA LEU A 207 -12.51 -12.04 2.18
C LEU A 207 -12.63 -10.57 1.78
N LEU A 208 -11.57 -9.98 1.20
CA LEU A 208 -11.62 -8.63 0.66
C LEU A 208 -12.64 -8.53 -0.48
N ALA A 209 -12.59 -9.44 -1.44
CA ALA A 209 -13.48 -9.50 -2.60
C ALA A 209 -14.96 -9.73 -2.23
N SER A 210 -15.22 -10.47 -1.15
CA SER A 210 -16.55 -10.69 -0.59
C SER A 210 -17.16 -9.48 0.12
N GLY A 211 -16.37 -8.42 0.35
CA GLY A 211 -16.81 -7.23 1.07
C GLY A 211 -16.90 -7.42 2.60
N ARG A 212 -16.20 -8.42 3.16
CA ARG A 212 -16.15 -8.65 4.61
C ARG A 212 -15.67 -7.39 5.33
N LYS A 213 -16.49 -6.86 6.25
CA LYS A 213 -16.24 -5.58 6.95
C LYS A 213 -15.07 -5.62 7.92
N THR A 214 -14.84 -6.75 8.57
CA THR A 214 -13.73 -6.94 9.51
C THR A 214 -13.04 -8.25 9.23
N ILE A 215 -11.73 -8.18 9.02
CA ILE A 215 -10.85 -9.31 8.71
C ILE A 215 -9.78 -9.34 9.81
N THR A 216 -9.88 -10.32 10.70
CA THR A 216 -8.86 -10.56 11.73
C THR A 216 -7.77 -11.47 11.17
N VAL A 217 -6.53 -11.03 11.30
CA VAL A 217 -5.34 -11.75 10.84
C VAL A 217 -4.64 -12.36 12.05
N GLY A 218 -4.62 -13.68 12.09
CA GLY A 218 -3.94 -14.48 13.10
C GLY A 218 -2.51 -14.81 12.70
N GLY A 219 -1.89 -15.62 13.54
CA GLY A 219 -0.45 -15.86 13.49
C GLY A 219 0.31 -14.90 14.40
N ASP A 220 1.59 -15.22 14.62
CA ASP A 220 2.51 -14.44 15.46
C ASP A 220 3.08 -13.23 14.70
N LEU A 221 2.26 -12.58 13.87
CA LEU A 221 2.70 -11.46 13.03
C LEU A 221 2.89 -10.20 13.88
N ARG A 222 4.01 -9.52 13.66
CA ARG A 222 4.23 -8.17 14.19
C ARG A 222 3.71 -7.11 13.21
N THR A 223 3.62 -5.87 13.68
CA THR A 223 3.09 -4.72 12.92
C THR A 223 3.62 -4.65 11.47
N ASP A 224 4.95 -4.64 11.30
CA ASP A 224 5.57 -4.51 9.98
C ASP A 224 5.39 -5.76 9.11
N GLU A 225 5.32 -6.94 9.73
CA GLU A 225 5.05 -8.19 9.03
C GLU A 225 3.59 -8.29 8.58
N LEU A 226 2.64 -7.80 9.38
CA LEU A 226 1.24 -7.67 8.97
C LEU A 226 1.13 -6.76 7.74
N HIS A 227 1.75 -5.59 7.78
CA HIS A 227 1.77 -4.68 6.63
C HIS A 227 2.39 -5.33 5.39
N ALA A 228 3.52 -6.00 5.55
CA ALA A 228 4.20 -6.71 4.47
C ALA A 228 3.34 -7.84 3.90
N PHE A 229 2.70 -8.65 4.75
CA PHE A 229 1.81 -9.72 4.33
C PHE A 229 0.60 -9.17 3.55
N VAL A 230 -0.03 -8.11 4.04
CA VAL A 230 -1.16 -7.47 3.34
C VAL A 230 -0.73 -6.91 2.00
N ALA A 231 0.36 -6.16 1.94
CA ALA A 231 0.87 -5.61 0.69
C ALA A 231 1.27 -6.70 -0.31
N ALA A 232 1.97 -7.76 0.13
CA ALA A 232 2.37 -8.86 -0.73
C ALA A 232 1.16 -9.65 -1.26
N ALA A 233 0.14 -9.89 -0.43
CA ALA A 233 -1.08 -10.55 -0.86
C ALA A 233 -1.83 -9.72 -1.91
N LEU A 234 -1.96 -8.41 -1.71
CA LEU A 234 -2.56 -7.49 -2.68
C LEU A 234 -1.77 -7.42 -4.00
N ALA A 235 -0.44 -7.38 -3.92
CA ALA A 235 0.42 -7.40 -5.11
C ALA A 235 0.26 -8.70 -5.92
N ARG A 236 0.00 -9.83 -5.26
CA ARG A 236 -0.33 -11.09 -5.95
C ARG A 236 -1.70 -11.03 -6.65
N MET A 237 -2.67 -10.34 -6.04
CA MET A 237 -4.03 -10.17 -6.60
C MET A 237 -4.10 -9.26 -7.80
N SER A 238 -3.20 -8.29 -7.97
CA SER A 238 -3.27 -7.34 -9.09
C SER A 238 -3.13 -7.98 -10.48
N THR A 239 -2.86 -9.29 -10.54
CA THR A 239 -2.85 -10.12 -11.76
C THR A 239 -4.17 -10.86 -12.02
N ALA A 240 -5.12 -10.86 -11.08
CA ALA A 240 -6.37 -11.62 -11.14
C ALA A 240 -7.54 -10.84 -10.51
N HIS A 241 -8.45 -10.33 -11.35
CA HIS A 241 -9.78 -9.83 -10.97
C HIS A 241 -9.84 -8.93 -9.71
N ASP A 242 -8.86 -8.04 -9.52
CA ASP A 242 -8.84 -7.14 -8.38
C ASP A 242 -9.87 -6.01 -8.57
N LYS A 243 -10.84 -5.91 -7.65
CA LYS A 243 -11.82 -4.82 -7.55
C LYS A 243 -11.18 -3.52 -7.00
N GLY A 244 -9.93 -3.25 -7.36
CA GLY A 244 -9.15 -2.09 -6.90
C GLY A 244 -8.88 -2.09 -5.39
N ALA A 245 -8.82 -3.25 -4.72
CA ALA A 245 -8.55 -3.32 -3.29
C ALA A 245 -7.17 -2.73 -2.97
N ASP A 246 -6.16 -3.04 -3.78
CA ASP A 246 -4.81 -2.49 -3.59
C ASP A 246 -4.77 -0.96 -3.72
N ALA A 247 -5.52 -0.40 -4.69
CA ALA A 247 -5.60 1.04 -4.93
C ALA A 247 -6.27 1.83 -3.78
N ARG A 248 -7.06 1.16 -2.95
CA ARG A 248 -7.80 1.77 -1.81
C ARG A 248 -7.33 1.29 -0.44
N THR A 249 -6.16 0.63 -0.36
CA THR A 249 -5.61 0.11 0.90
C THR A 249 -4.68 1.12 1.57
N LEU A 250 -4.99 1.48 2.82
CA LEU A 250 -4.20 2.37 3.66
C LEU A 250 -3.72 1.65 4.94
N LEU A 251 -2.47 1.89 5.30
CA LEU A 251 -1.86 1.48 6.56
C LEU A 251 -2.07 2.61 7.57
N VAL A 252 -2.68 2.33 8.72
CA VAL A 252 -3.14 3.37 9.67
C VAL A 252 -2.65 3.10 11.09
N ARG A 253 -1.84 4.01 11.63
CA ARG A 253 -1.26 3.96 12.99
C ARG A 253 -1.67 5.13 13.89
N SER A 254 -2.54 6.01 13.41
CA SER A 254 -2.96 7.24 14.11
C SER A 254 -4.47 7.23 14.34
N SER A 255 -4.91 7.46 15.58
CA SER A 255 -6.33 7.58 15.94
C SER A 255 -7.01 8.76 15.23
N ASP A 256 -6.34 9.91 15.20
CA ASP A 256 -6.90 11.14 14.63
C ASP A 256 -7.10 11.01 13.13
N SER A 257 -6.10 10.42 12.44
CA SER A 257 -6.18 10.20 11.00
C SER A 257 -7.18 9.09 10.66
N LEU A 258 -7.28 8.05 11.50
CA LEU A 258 -8.31 7.01 11.36
C LEU A 258 -9.71 7.61 11.43
N ALA A 259 -9.99 8.50 12.38
CA ALA A 259 -11.29 9.16 12.49
C ALA A 259 -11.65 9.96 11.22
N GLN A 260 -10.68 10.65 10.61
CA GLN A 260 -10.91 11.36 9.33
C GLN A 260 -11.22 10.42 8.17
N LEU A 261 -10.53 9.27 8.11
CA LEU A 261 -10.74 8.26 7.07
C LEU A 261 -12.09 7.55 7.23
N LEU A 262 -12.51 7.27 8.48
CA LEU A 262 -13.82 6.68 8.79
C LEU A 262 -15.00 7.60 8.41
N GLY A 263 -14.74 8.91 8.30
CA GLY A 263 -15.72 9.89 7.83
C GLY A 263 -15.92 9.90 6.31
N GLN A 264 -15.08 9.19 5.54
CA GLN A 264 -15.18 9.19 4.08
C GLN A 264 -16.27 8.24 3.59
N PRO A 265 -17.13 8.65 2.66
CA PRO A 265 -18.20 7.78 2.14
C PRO A 265 -17.67 6.68 1.20
N GLN A 266 -16.45 6.84 0.66
CA GLN A 266 -15.86 5.87 -0.25
C GLN A 266 -15.25 4.68 0.51
N PRO A 267 -15.47 3.44 0.03
CA PRO A 267 -15.02 2.25 0.72
C PRO A 267 -13.50 2.12 0.66
N LEU A 268 -12.84 2.18 1.82
CA LEU A 268 -11.40 1.96 1.97
C LEU A 268 -11.13 0.57 2.55
N VAL A 269 -9.90 0.08 2.37
CA VAL A 269 -9.36 -1.02 3.17
C VAL A 269 -8.35 -0.43 4.15
N LEU A 270 -8.64 -0.49 5.45
CA LEU A 270 -7.81 0.10 6.49
C LEU A 270 -7.09 -1.00 7.27
N VAL A 271 -5.76 -1.05 7.15
CA VAL A 271 -4.92 -1.96 7.91
C VAL A 271 -4.51 -1.27 9.20
N VAL A 272 -5.05 -1.74 10.32
CA VAL A 272 -4.91 -1.14 11.64
C VAL A 272 -4.20 -2.13 12.56
N PRO A 273 -2.87 -2.03 12.74
CA PRO A 273 -2.09 -3.00 13.50
C PRO A 273 -2.32 -2.89 15.02
N ASP A 274 -2.79 -1.73 15.51
CA ASP A 274 -3.17 -1.58 16.90
C ASP A 274 -4.70 -1.55 17.03
N ALA A 275 -5.27 -2.68 17.47
CA ALA A 275 -6.70 -2.83 17.68
C ALA A 275 -7.31 -1.80 18.64
N ARG A 276 -6.50 -1.18 19.53
CA ARG A 276 -6.96 -0.13 20.45
C ARG A 276 -7.43 1.13 19.73
N LEU A 277 -6.93 1.38 18.52
CA LEU A 277 -7.35 2.52 17.70
C LEU A 277 -8.80 2.38 17.19
N LEU A 278 -9.38 1.17 17.27
CA LEU A 278 -10.73 0.87 16.79
C LEU A 278 -11.80 0.97 17.89
N SER A 279 -11.47 1.49 19.08
CA SER A 279 -12.42 1.62 20.20
C SER A 279 -13.66 2.43 19.84
N ASP A 280 -13.51 3.43 18.98
CA ASP A 280 -14.56 4.34 18.54
C ASP A 280 -15.06 4.05 17.12
N LEU A 281 -14.83 2.83 16.61
CA LEU A 281 -15.28 2.43 15.28
C LEU A 281 -16.81 2.51 15.18
N PRO A 282 -17.39 3.34 14.28
CA PRO A 282 -18.84 3.43 14.13
C PRO A 282 -19.43 2.09 13.70
N HIS A 283 -20.63 1.74 14.16
CA HIS A 283 -21.29 0.49 13.75
C HIS A 283 -21.59 0.42 12.24
N LEU A 284 -21.85 1.58 11.62
CA LEU A 284 -22.13 1.71 10.20
C LEU A 284 -21.02 2.50 9.54
N HIS A 285 -20.25 1.84 8.68
CA HIS A 285 -19.23 2.47 7.84
C HIS A 285 -19.07 1.72 6.50
N PRO A 286 -18.61 2.38 5.43
CA PRO A 286 -18.39 1.74 4.14
C PRO A 286 -17.10 0.89 4.09
N HIS A 287 -16.13 1.17 4.97
CA HIS A 287 -14.78 0.57 4.93
C HIS A 287 -14.73 -0.92 5.30
N GLN A 288 -13.62 -1.56 4.97
CA GLN A 288 -13.20 -2.86 5.46
C GLN A 288 -11.97 -2.66 6.36
N ILE A 289 -11.95 -3.30 7.51
CA ILE A 289 -10.89 -3.19 8.52
C ILE A 289 -10.10 -4.49 8.56
N VAL A 290 -8.79 -4.41 8.39
CA VAL A 290 -7.83 -5.50 8.58
C VAL A 290 -7.05 -5.24 9.86
N MET A 291 -7.08 -6.17 10.80
CA MET A 291 -6.47 -6.00 12.11
C MET A 291 -5.92 -7.32 12.65
N PRO A 292 -4.95 -7.32 13.59
CA PRO A 292 -4.54 -8.55 14.26
C PRO A 292 -5.70 -9.20 15.01
N ALA A 293 -5.72 -10.53 15.04
CA ALA A 293 -6.58 -11.28 15.95
C ALA A 293 -6.12 -11.08 17.40
N ALA A 294 -7.06 -11.14 18.35
CA ALA A 294 -6.71 -11.15 19.77
C ALA A 294 -5.86 -12.39 20.09
N LEU A 295 -4.92 -12.25 21.04
CA LEU A 295 -4.10 -13.37 21.51
C LEU A 295 -4.99 -14.53 21.97
N GLY A 296 -4.78 -15.71 21.38
CA GLY A 296 -5.58 -16.92 21.65
C GLY A 296 -7.01 -16.90 21.09
N GLY A 297 -7.39 -15.86 20.35
CA GLY A 297 -8.67 -15.78 19.66
C GLY A 297 -8.65 -16.43 18.27
N ASN A 298 -9.83 -16.67 17.71
CA ASN A 298 -9.96 -17.15 16.34
C ASN A 298 -9.68 -16.01 15.34
N ALA A 299 -8.91 -16.33 14.30
CA ALA A 299 -8.65 -15.43 13.18
C ALA A 299 -9.48 -15.81 11.95
N ALA A 300 -9.89 -14.81 11.17
CA ALA A 300 -10.50 -15.02 9.86
C ALA A 300 -9.46 -15.51 8.84
N VAL A 301 -8.22 -15.03 8.95
CA VAL A 301 -7.07 -15.48 8.17
C VAL A 301 -5.99 -15.92 9.13
N ASP A 302 -5.70 -17.22 9.20
CA ASP A 302 -4.57 -17.74 9.97
C ASP A 302 -3.31 -17.74 9.11
N VAL A 303 -2.30 -16.96 9.51
CA VAL A 303 -1.07 -16.79 8.73
C VAL A 303 0.05 -17.62 9.38
N PRO A 304 0.53 -18.70 8.73
CA PRO A 304 1.60 -19.50 9.29
C PRO A 304 2.93 -18.75 9.25
N ARG A 305 3.95 -19.28 9.95
CA ARG A 305 5.34 -18.83 9.75
C ARG A 305 5.77 -19.09 8.30
N VAL A 306 6.67 -18.26 7.77
CA VAL A 306 7.21 -18.53 6.43
C VAL A 306 7.91 -19.88 6.37
N ASP A 307 7.89 -20.47 5.19
CA ASP A 307 8.73 -21.62 4.90
C ASP A 307 10.18 -21.17 4.76
N GLY A 308 11.02 -21.57 5.72
CA GLY A 308 12.41 -21.14 5.77
C GLY A 308 13.24 -21.73 4.63
N GLU A 309 12.92 -22.94 4.17
CA GLU A 309 13.63 -23.59 3.06
C GLU A 309 13.31 -22.88 1.75
N ALA A 310 12.02 -22.60 1.49
CA ALA A 310 11.61 -21.82 0.32
C ALA A 310 12.20 -20.40 0.33
N VAL A 311 12.30 -19.75 1.49
CA VAL A 311 12.99 -18.46 1.61
C VAL A 311 14.48 -18.60 1.27
N SER A 312 15.16 -19.63 1.74
CA SER A 312 16.56 -19.88 1.40
C SER A 312 16.77 -20.07 -0.10
N GLU A 313 15.91 -20.84 -0.78
CA GLU A 313 15.97 -21.02 -2.23
C GLU A 313 15.79 -19.70 -3.00
N LEU A 314 14.84 -18.86 -2.56
CA LEU A 314 14.63 -17.53 -3.15
C LEU A 314 15.85 -16.62 -2.94
N LEU A 315 16.51 -16.68 -1.78
CA LEU A 315 17.72 -15.91 -1.50
C LEU A 315 18.92 -16.41 -2.32
N ILE A 316 19.08 -17.73 -2.51
CA ILE A 316 20.10 -18.30 -3.40
C ILE A 316 19.89 -17.84 -4.84
N THR A 317 18.63 -17.82 -5.29
CA THR A 317 18.25 -17.29 -6.62
C THR A 317 18.59 -15.81 -6.75
N ALA A 318 18.52 -15.06 -5.65
CA ALA A 318 18.95 -13.67 -5.54
C ALA A 318 20.47 -13.51 -5.28
N GLU A 319 21.27 -14.54 -5.59
CA GLU A 319 22.74 -14.55 -5.50
C GLU A 319 23.30 -14.42 -4.07
N VAL A 320 22.51 -14.73 -3.04
CA VAL A 320 23.03 -14.88 -1.67
C VAL A 320 23.76 -16.21 -1.53
N GLU A 321 24.96 -16.18 -0.93
CA GLU A 321 25.76 -17.36 -0.64
C GLU A 321 24.96 -18.40 0.17
N HIS A 322 25.18 -19.69 -0.13
CA HIS A 322 24.32 -20.79 0.31
C HIS A 322 24.21 -20.91 1.85
N GLU A 323 25.33 -20.81 2.58
CA GLU A 323 25.31 -20.87 4.04
C GLU A 323 24.53 -19.69 4.63
N HIS A 324 24.78 -18.47 4.12
CA HIS A 324 24.04 -17.28 4.53
C HIS A 324 22.54 -17.39 4.19
N ALA A 325 22.17 -17.89 3.02
CA ALA A 325 20.79 -18.06 2.61
C ALA A 325 20.04 -19.06 3.52
N TYR A 326 20.69 -20.15 3.93
CA TYR A 326 20.14 -21.10 4.90
C TYR A 326 19.92 -20.45 6.28
N MET A 327 20.90 -19.68 6.75
CA MET A 327 20.78 -18.92 8.00
C MET A 327 19.64 -17.91 7.95
N TYR A 328 19.54 -17.16 6.86
CA TYR A 328 18.48 -16.17 6.65
C TYR A 328 17.10 -16.81 6.53
N GLY A 329 16.96 -17.96 5.87
CA GLY A 329 15.69 -18.71 5.84
C GLY A 329 15.26 -19.19 7.23
N THR A 330 16.21 -19.67 8.03
CA THR A 330 15.95 -20.01 9.44
C THR A 330 15.51 -18.79 10.25
N LEU A 331 16.16 -17.63 10.04
CA LEU A 331 15.80 -16.38 10.69
C LEU A 331 14.41 -15.90 10.26
N ALA A 332 14.10 -15.97 8.95
CA ALA A 332 12.82 -15.58 8.38
C ALA A 332 11.65 -16.35 9.02
N ARG A 333 11.80 -17.67 9.15
CA ARG A 333 10.80 -18.54 9.79
C ARG A 333 10.57 -18.18 11.25
N ARG A 334 11.55 -17.60 11.93
CA ARG A 334 11.41 -17.10 13.31
C ARG A 334 10.78 -15.72 13.34
N SER A 335 11.22 -14.83 12.45
CA SER A 335 10.82 -13.43 12.41
C SER A 335 11.24 -12.77 11.09
N ILE A 336 10.27 -12.40 10.25
CA ILE A 336 10.54 -11.57 9.07
C ILE A 336 11.12 -10.20 9.47
N PRO A 337 10.61 -9.50 10.50
CA PRO A 337 11.23 -8.24 10.94
C PRO A 337 12.72 -8.39 11.31
N ALA A 338 13.09 -9.52 11.94
CA ALA A 338 14.50 -9.80 12.23
C ALA A 338 15.32 -10.07 10.96
N LEU A 339 14.78 -10.81 10.00
CA LEU A 339 15.40 -10.97 8.68
C LEU A 339 15.60 -9.60 8.01
N ARG A 340 14.58 -8.75 8.04
CA ARG A 340 14.63 -7.39 7.46
C ARG A 340 15.75 -6.57 8.09
N ARG A 341 15.92 -6.63 9.41
CA ARG A 341 17.05 -6.00 10.11
C ARG A 341 18.40 -6.57 9.69
N ALA A 342 18.50 -7.90 9.58
CA ALA A 342 19.75 -8.57 9.20
C ALA A 342 20.20 -8.20 7.78
N LEU A 343 19.24 -8.02 6.86
CA LEU A 343 19.49 -7.60 5.49
C LEU A 343 19.44 -6.08 5.28
N ALA A 344 19.25 -5.30 6.35
CA ALA A 344 18.98 -3.87 6.22
C ALA A 344 20.12 -3.11 5.55
N VAL A 345 19.77 -2.11 4.74
CA VAL A 345 20.72 -1.10 4.26
C VAL A 345 21.19 -0.23 5.44
N GLN A 346 20.28 0.10 6.36
CA GLN A 346 20.53 0.89 7.59
C GLN A 346 19.92 0.16 8.81
N PRO A 347 20.63 -0.82 9.40
CA PRO A 347 20.12 -1.62 10.52
C PRO A 347 19.70 -0.81 11.74
N GLU A 348 20.37 0.30 12.02
CA GLU A 348 20.12 1.19 13.16
C GLU A 348 18.73 1.82 13.15
N ILE A 349 18.17 2.10 11.97
CA ILE A 349 16.82 2.68 11.81
C ILE A 349 15.74 1.63 12.08
N LEU A 350 16.00 0.37 11.69
CA LEU A 350 15.06 -0.73 11.84
C LEU A 350 15.18 -1.46 13.18
N THR A 351 16.17 -1.09 14.00
CA THR A 351 16.37 -1.67 15.32
C THR A 351 15.49 -0.94 16.34
N PRO A 352 14.55 -1.64 17.01
CA PRO A 352 13.67 -1.03 18.00
C PRO A 352 14.48 -0.33 19.09
N THR A 353 14.04 0.84 19.56
CA THR A 353 14.75 1.62 20.58
C THR A 353 14.98 0.82 21.86
N TRP A 354 13.98 0.07 22.32
CA TRP A 354 14.08 -0.78 23.50
C TRP A 354 15.14 -1.89 23.33
N ALA A 355 15.41 -2.33 22.08
CA ALA A 355 16.37 -3.37 21.75
C ALA A 355 17.82 -2.86 21.61
N GLN A 356 18.05 -1.54 21.62
CA GLN A 356 19.40 -0.96 21.56
C GLN A 356 20.18 -1.14 22.87
N ALA A 357 19.48 -1.15 24.00
CA ALA A 357 20.07 -1.35 25.33
C ALA A 357 19.10 -2.13 26.24
N PRO A 358 18.73 -3.37 25.89
CA PRO A 358 17.72 -4.11 26.62
C PRO A 358 18.19 -4.40 28.04
N GLY A 359 17.30 -4.23 29.02
CA GLY A 359 17.58 -4.54 30.43
C GLY A 359 17.95 -6.01 30.64
N PHE A 360 18.61 -6.31 31.75
CA PHE A 360 19.06 -7.66 32.10
C PHE A 360 17.95 -8.72 32.07
N VAL A 361 16.78 -8.40 32.63
CA VAL A 361 15.61 -9.28 32.66
C VAL A 361 15.12 -9.58 31.24
N VAL A 362 14.98 -8.53 30.41
CA VAL A 362 14.55 -8.66 29.01
C VAL A 362 15.50 -9.57 28.23
N ARG A 363 16.82 -9.35 28.32
CA ARG A 363 17.80 -10.22 27.63
C ARG A 363 17.68 -11.68 28.02
N ARG A 364 17.47 -11.98 29.31
CA ARG A 364 17.29 -13.36 29.77
C ARG A 364 15.95 -13.96 29.33
N LEU A 365 14.87 -13.16 29.32
CA LEU A 365 13.58 -13.61 28.80
C LEU A 365 13.66 -14.04 27.33
N LEU A 366 14.43 -13.32 26.51
CA LEU A 366 14.63 -13.67 25.10
C LEU A 366 15.34 -15.02 24.90
N LEU A 367 16.15 -15.46 25.87
CA LEU A 367 16.82 -16.76 25.83
C LEU A 367 15.89 -17.91 26.25
N VAL A 368 14.92 -17.64 27.12
CA VAL A 368 13.95 -18.66 27.58
C VAL A 368 12.98 -19.04 26.46
N ALA A 369 12.69 -18.11 25.54
CA ALA A 369 11.74 -18.23 24.43
C ALA A 369 10.27 -18.42 24.84
N ALA A 370 9.93 -19.48 25.60
CA ALA A 370 8.56 -19.74 26.06
C ALA A 370 8.54 -20.49 27.41
N TRP A 371 7.47 -20.31 28.17
CA TRP A 371 7.21 -21.03 29.43
C TRP A 371 5.71 -21.17 29.67
N ASN A 372 5.31 -22.14 30.49
CA ASN A 372 3.95 -22.28 30.98
C ASN A 372 3.78 -21.51 32.29
N GLY A 373 3.12 -20.36 32.21
CA GLY A 373 2.87 -19.53 33.38
C GLY A 373 1.98 -20.15 34.46
N LEU A 374 1.34 -21.30 34.23
CA LEU A 374 0.57 -22.05 35.23
C LEU A 374 1.38 -23.17 35.91
N ALA A 375 2.53 -23.57 35.35
CA ALA A 375 3.38 -24.62 35.92
C ALA A 375 4.32 -24.02 36.98
N SER A 376 4.28 -24.54 38.21
CA SER A 376 5.15 -24.07 39.30
C SER A 376 6.64 -24.28 38.99
N ALA A 377 6.99 -25.39 38.35
CA ALA A 377 8.37 -25.71 37.96
C ALA A 377 8.95 -24.67 36.97
N ASP A 378 8.17 -24.24 35.97
CA ASP A 378 8.56 -23.20 35.03
C ASP A 378 8.75 -21.85 35.74
N ARG A 379 7.88 -21.53 36.72
CA ARG A 379 8.00 -20.31 37.53
C ARG A 379 9.28 -20.31 38.36
N GLU A 380 9.56 -21.40 39.07
CA GLU A 380 10.78 -21.54 39.90
C GLU A 380 12.05 -21.42 39.04
N LEU A 381 12.09 -22.11 37.90
CA LEU A 381 13.24 -22.03 36.97
C LEU A 381 13.45 -20.61 36.44
N LEU A 382 12.36 -19.88 36.14
CA LEU A 382 12.43 -18.49 35.74
C LEU A 382 12.91 -17.58 36.86
N GLU A 383 12.41 -17.74 38.08
CA GLU A 383 12.83 -16.93 39.22
C GLU A 383 14.33 -17.13 39.51
N ASP A 384 14.81 -18.37 39.45
CA ASP A 384 16.23 -18.70 39.60
C ASP A 384 17.07 -18.14 38.45
N PHE A 385 16.63 -18.34 37.20
CA PHE A 385 17.38 -17.91 36.02
C PHE A 385 17.39 -16.39 35.87
N LEU A 386 16.33 -15.66 36.25
CA LEU A 386 16.27 -14.21 36.11
C LEU A 386 16.61 -13.44 37.39
N GLY A 387 16.67 -14.12 38.55
CA GLY A 387 16.97 -13.52 39.84
C GLY A 387 15.93 -12.45 40.24
N ARG A 388 14.65 -12.68 39.92
CA ARG A 388 13.52 -11.77 40.14
C ARG A 388 12.29 -12.57 40.51
N ALA A 389 11.34 -11.95 41.22
CA ALA A 389 10.07 -12.61 41.53
C ALA A 389 9.25 -12.81 40.24
N TYR A 390 8.47 -13.89 40.18
CA TYR A 390 7.68 -14.24 38.99
C TYR A 390 6.70 -13.14 38.58
N ALA A 391 6.17 -12.37 39.55
CA ALA A 391 5.31 -11.22 39.27
C ALA A 391 6.04 -10.13 38.44
N GLU A 392 7.28 -9.79 38.81
CA GLU A 392 8.11 -8.81 38.09
C GLU A 392 8.51 -9.34 36.70
N ILE A 393 8.82 -10.64 36.62
CA ILE A 393 9.12 -11.33 35.36
C ILE A 393 7.93 -11.25 34.40
N ARG A 394 6.72 -11.51 34.91
CA ARG A 394 5.47 -11.43 34.14
C ARG A 394 5.20 -10.00 33.68
N GLU A 395 5.36 -9.00 34.54
CA GLU A 395 5.19 -7.60 34.16
C GLU A 395 6.18 -7.17 33.06
N ALA A 396 7.46 -7.56 33.19
CA ALA A 396 8.47 -7.30 32.15
C ALA A 396 8.12 -7.99 30.83
N GLY A 397 7.60 -9.23 30.87
CA GLY A 397 7.15 -9.94 29.68
C GLY A 397 5.95 -9.26 29.01
N VAL A 398 4.96 -8.81 29.77
CA VAL A 398 3.79 -8.08 29.25
C VAL A 398 4.19 -6.73 28.64
N ALA A 399 5.10 -6.00 29.29
CA ALA A 399 5.64 -4.76 28.77
C ALA A 399 6.35 -4.98 27.42
N LEU A 400 7.19 -6.02 27.32
CA LEU A 400 7.90 -6.37 26.09
C LEU A 400 6.96 -6.70 24.93
N VAL A 401 5.86 -7.42 25.20
CA VAL A 401 4.83 -7.70 24.17
C VAL A 401 4.11 -6.43 23.72
N SER A 402 4.01 -5.42 24.59
CA SER A 402 3.32 -4.16 24.31
C SER A 402 4.12 -3.19 23.43
N GLU A 403 5.43 -3.38 23.27
CA GLU A 403 6.30 -2.58 22.40
C GLU A 403 6.05 -2.83 20.90
N GLY A 404 5.32 -3.90 20.53
CA GLY A 404 4.82 -4.14 19.18
C GLY A 404 5.85 -4.59 18.13
N GLU A 405 7.15 -4.57 18.45
CA GLU A 405 8.24 -4.97 17.56
C GLU A 405 9.04 -6.17 18.07
N ASP A 406 9.48 -7.01 17.14
CA ASP A 406 10.17 -8.27 17.46
C ASP A 406 11.56 -8.01 18.07
N PRO A 407 11.90 -8.67 19.20
CA PRO A 407 13.18 -8.54 19.87
C PRO A 407 14.41 -9.17 19.20
N PHE A 408 14.24 -10.05 18.21
CA PHE A 408 15.37 -10.76 17.61
C PHE A 408 16.27 -9.78 16.85
N LEU A 409 17.41 -9.44 17.44
CA LEU A 409 18.48 -8.72 16.75
C LEU A 409 19.19 -9.69 15.81
N GLY A 410 19.02 -9.50 14.50
CA GLY A 410 19.86 -10.14 13.51
C GLY A 410 21.17 -9.36 13.38
N SER A 411 22.15 -9.60 14.26
CA SER A 411 23.50 -9.09 14.06
C SER A 411 24.41 -10.24 13.66
N TYR A 412 24.86 -10.24 12.41
CA TYR A 412 25.98 -11.05 11.95
C TYR A 412 27.03 -10.13 11.36
N SER A 413 28.30 -10.38 11.72
CA SER A 413 29.43 -9.56 11.32
C SER A 413 29.39 -9.27 9.83
N ALA A 414 29.57 -7.99 9.50
CA ALA A 414 29.50 -7.49 8.15
C ALA A 414 30.42 -8.28 7.21
N MET A 415 29.89 -8.54 6.01
CA MET A 415 30.64 -8.88 4.81
C MET A 415 31.92 -8.03 4.74
N THR A 416 33.07 -8.71 4.72
CA THR A 416 34.26 -8.23 4.01
C THR A 416 34.29 -8.89 2.65
#